data_AF-A0A8H5ZV33-F1
#
_entry.id   AF-A0A8H5ZV33-F1
#
_cell.length_a   1.000
_cell.length_b   1.000
_cell.length_c   1.000
_cell.angle_alpha   90.00
_cell.angle_beta   90.00
_cell.angle_gamma   90.00
#
_symmetry.space_group_name_H-M   'P 1'
#
loop_
_entity.id
_entity.type
_entity.pdbx_description
1 polymer ?
#
loop_
_entity_poly.entity_id
_entity_poly.type
_entity_poly.pdbx_seq_one_letter_code
_entity_poly.pdbx_strand_id
1 'polypeptide(L)'
;MTAYFTAAFVLTAALSSAAGTNTSPPGPADPIQTVIVGGGTSLGFNPPILQVGQGSRVHFDFRAINHTLTESTFQSPCTKLFGTDIDTDFNNPNPSDIPNLHPFDYTFASNKPRFFYCKQGAGTSDSHCRRGEVFAVNVDQATFAEFQRRAMSTPL
;
A
#
# COMPACT_ATOMS: atom_id res chain seq x y z
N MET A 1 34.77 -71.34 -34.08
CA MET A 1 34.12 -70.10 -34.56
C MET A 1 33.79 -69.25 -33.35
N THR A 2 34.45 -68.10 -33.30
CA THR A 2 34.36 -67.03 -32.31
C THR A 2 33.06 -66.25 -32.46
N ALA A 3 32.48 -65.77 -31.36
CA ALA A 3 31.83 -64.46 -31.30
C ALA A 3 31.59 -64.05 -29.83
N TYR A 4 32.36 -63.06 -29.39
CA TYR A 4 32.08 -62.27 -28.20
C TYR A 4 31.13 -61.14 -28.59
N PHE A 5 30.04 -60.94 -27.84
CA PHE A 5 29.21 -59.74 -27.97
C PHE A 5 29.29 -58.95 -26.66
N THR A 6 29.95 -57.79 -26.74
CA THR A 6 29.93 -56.73 -25.74
C THR A 6 28.64 -55.93 -25.89
N ALA A 7 27.83 -55.85 -24.84
CA ALA A 7 26.71 -54.91 -24.77
C ALA A 7 27.13 -53.69 -23.93
N ALA A 8 27.05 -52.51 -24.55
CA ALA A 8 27.44 -51.23 -23.97
C ALA A 8 26.41 -50.70 -22.97
N PHE A 9 26.92 -50.08 -21.92
CA PHE A 9 26.22 -49.35 -20.87
C PHE A 9 25.65 -48.04 -21.44
N VAL A 10 24.37 -47.74 -21.20
CA VAL A 10 23.81 -46.39 -21.42
C VAL A 10 23.28 -45.89 -20.08
N LEU A 11 24.00 -44.92 -19.50
CA LEU A 11 23.66 -44.25 -18.25
C LEU A 11 22.76 -43.04 -18.58
N THR A 12 21.47 -43.12 -18.28
CA THR A 12 20.56 -41.96 -18.36
C THR A 12 20.68 -41.12 -17.10
N ALA A 13 21.28 -39.94 -17.21
CA ALA A 13 21.25 -38.92 -16.16
C ALA A 13 19.89 -38.20 -16.17
N ALA A 14 19.12 -38.32 -15.08
CA ALA A 14 17.90 -37.53 -14.87
C ALA A 14 18.29 -36.13 -14.38
N LEU A 15 17.90 -35.09 -15.12
CA LEU A 15 18.03 -33.70 -14.70
C LEU A 15 16.85 -33.34 -13.79
N SER A 16 17.09 -33.26 -12.47
CA SER A 16 16.13 -32.66 -11.53
C SER A 16 16.09 -31.14 -11.74
N SER A 17 14.99 -30.62 -12.28
CA SER A 17 14.71 -29.19 -12.31
C SER A 17 14.28 -28.72 -10.92
N ALA A 18 15.20 -28.12 -10.17
CA ALA A 18 14.85 -27.36 -8.98
C ALA A 18 14.04 -26.13 -9.41
N ALA A 19 12.80 -26.03 -8.93
CA ALA A 19 11.98 -24.84 -9.05
C ALA A 19 12.71 -23.67 -8.38
N GLY A 20 13.06 -22.65 -9.16
CA GLY A 20 13.67 -21.43 -8.66
C GLY A 20 12.74 -20.73 -7.69
N THR A 21 13.12 -20.70 -6.41
CA THR A 21 12.59 -19.70 -5.48
C THR A 21 13.08 -18.34 -5.97
N ASN A 22 12.18 -17.56 -6.56
CA ASN A 22 12.41 -16.15 -6.86
C ASN A 22 12.49 -15.36 -5.54
N THR A 23 13.55 -15.58 -4.75
CA THR A 23 13.96 -14.62 -3.73
C THR A 23 14.73 -13.54 -4.46
N SER A 24 14.00 -12.59 -5.05
CA SER A 24 14.61 -11.32 -5.42
C SER A 24 15.20 -10.72 -4.14
N PRO A 25 16.49 -10.35 -4.12
CA PRO A 25 17.03 -9.57 -3.01
C PRO A 25 16.17 -8.32 -2.82
N PRO A 26 16.02 -7.77 -1.61
CA PRO A 26 15.55 -6.41 -1.45
C PRO A 26 16.44 -5.54 -2.34
N GLY A 27 15.84 -4.86 -3.32
CA GLY A 27 16.52 -3.79 -4.03
C GLY A 27 17.06 -2.77 -3.01
N PRO A 28 17.98 -1.87 -3.41
CA PRO A 28 18.39 -0.78 -2.53
C PRO A 28 17.12 -0.15 -1.96
N ALA A 29 17.02 -0.12 -0.62
CA ALA A 29 15.86 0.43 0.05
C ALA A 29 15.66 1.84 -0.50
N ASP A 30 14.59 2.04 -1.28
CA ASP A 30 14.18 3.38 -1.68
C ASP A 30 14.23 4.26 -0.41
N PRO A 31 14.73 5.50 -0.50
CA PRO A 31 14.67 6.40 0.65
C PRO A 31 13.24 6.38 1.19
N ILE A 32 13.10 6.18 2.51
CA ILE A 32 11.79 6.08 3.15
C ILE A 32 11.00 7.34 2.77
N GLN A 33 9.89 7.14 2.08
CA GLN A 33 9.00 8.23 1.70
C GLN A 33 8.09 8.54 2.87
N THR A 34 7.92 9.82 3.18
CA THR A 34 7.05 10.28 4.28
C THR A 34 5.74 10.85 3.74
N VAL A 35 4.63 10.47 4.35
CA VAL A 35 3.31 11.06 4.16
C VAL A 35 2.88 11.72 5.47
N ILE A 36 2.62 13.02 5.43
CA ILE A 36 1.95 13.72 6.54
C ILE A 36 0.46 13.40 6.45
N VAL A 37 -0.12 12.92 7.54
CA VAL A 37 -1.55 12.61 7.64
C VAL A 37 -2.20 13.61 8.60
N GLY A 38 -3.10 14.45 8.10
CA GLY A 38 -3.70 15.57 8.84
C GLY A 38 -2.88 16.86 8.77
N GLY A 39 -2.93 17.69 9.82
CA GLY A 39 -1.98 18.78 10.06
C GLY A 39 -1.91 19.91 9.01
N GLY A 40 -2.99 20.69 8.83
CA GLY A 40 -2.98 21.86 7.93
C GLY A 40 -2.72 21.55 6.44
N THR A 41 -2.65 20.27 6.07
CA THR A 41 -2.54 19.85 4.68
C THR A 41 -3.84 20.14 3.93
N SER A 42 -3.74 20.49 2.65
CA SER A 42 -4.90 20.90 1.86
C SER A 42 -5.92 19.77 1.61
N LEU A 43 -5.46 18.51 1.65
CA LEU A 43 -6.24 17.31 1.35
C LEU A 43 -6.13 16.22 2.43
N GLY A 44 -5.60 16.55 3.62
CA GLY A 44 -5.41 15.61 4.74
C GLY A 44 -4.31 14.54 4.53
N PHE A 45 -3.78 14.36 3.32
CA PHE A 45 -2.58 13.57 3.04
C PHE A 45 -1.60 14.40 2.20
N ASN A 46 -0.33 14.43 2.59
CA ASN A 46 0.71 15.13 1.85
C ASN A 46 2.02 14.33 1.79
N PRO A 47 2.46 13.88 0.59
CA PRO A 47 1.73 13.95 -0.67
C PRO A 47 0.50 13.02 -0.67
N PRO A 48 -0.55 13.32 -1.46
CA PRO A 48 -1.76 12.49 -1.51
C PRO A 48 -1.63 11.29 -2.47
N ILE A 49 -0.54 11.22 -3.23
CA ILE A 49 -0.23 10.12 -4.16
C ILE A 49 1.26 9.79 -4.08
N LEU A 50 1.61 8.50 -4.04
CA LEU A 50 2.99 8.03 -4.07
C LEU A 50 3.20 6.89 -5.07
N GLN A 51 4.44 6.74 -5.55
CA GLN A 51 4.89 5.54 -6.25
C GLN A 51 5.82 4.76 -5.32
N VAL A 52 5.54 3.47 -5.12
CA VAL A 52 6.28 2.60 -4.20
C VAL A 52 6.57 1.25 -4.87
N GLY A 53 7.81 0.81 -4.77
CA GLY A 53 8.22 -0.52 -5.20
C GLY A 53 7.73 -1.62 -4.25
N GLN A 54 7.86 -2.87 -4.70
CA GLN A 54 7.70 -4.02 -3.82
C GLN A 54 8.79 -4.00 -2.75
N GLY A 55 8.40 -4.09 -1.48
CA GLY A 55 9.30 -4.04 -0.33
C GLY A 55 9.61 -2.62 0.15
N SER A 56 9.17 -1.58 -0.55
CA SER A 56 9.39 -0.20 -0.12
C SER A 56 8.59 0.11 1.16
N ARG A 57 9.21 0.88 2.06
CA ARG A 57 8.62 1.32 3.32
C ARG A 57 8.20 2.78 3.21
N VAL A 58 6.97 3.08 3.64
CA VAL A 58 6.44 4.44 3.74
C VAL A 58 6.22 4.76 5.21
N HIS A 59 6.66 5.95 5.60
CA HIS A 59 6.46 6.53 6.92
C HIS A 59 5.24 7.44 6.90
N PHE A 60 4.28 7.20 7.78
CA PHE A 60 3.11 8.05 7.98
C PHE A 60 3.27 8.82 9.30
N ASP A 61 3.37 10.14 9.17
CA ASP A 61 3.52 11.07 10.28
C ASP A 61 2.15 11.69 10.58
N PHE A 62 1.46 11.15 11.59
CA PHE A 62 0.11 11.57 11.98
C PHE A 62 0.12 12.87 12.78
N ARG A 63 -0.64 13.84 12.28
CA ARG A 63 -0.72 15.22 12.76
C ARG A 63 -2.15 15.63 13.08
N ALA A 64 -2.29 16.74 13.81
CA ALA A 64 -3.57 17.29 14.25
C ALA A 64 -4.44 16.27 15.04
N ILE A 65 -5.71 16.64 15.29
CA ILE A 65 -6.52 16.00 16.33
C ILE A 65 -6.81 14.53 16.02
N ASN A 66 -7.40 14.20 14.87
CA ASN A 66 -7.79 12.82 14.60
C ASN A 66 -7.87 12.51 13.09
N HIS A 67 -6.99 11.64 12.61
CA HIS A 67 -6.94 11.18 11.23
C HIS A 67 -6.59 9.69 11.18
N THR A 68 -6.98 9.01 10.10
CA THR A 68 -6.70 7.58 9.92
C THR A 68 -6.09 7.32 8.55
N LEU A 69 -5.35 6.21 8.46
CA LEU A 69 -5.05 5.56 7.19
C LEU A 69 -5.84 4.25 7.16
N THR A 70 -6.94 4.25 6.43
CA THR A 70 -7.82 3.07 6.28
C THR A 70 -7.87 2.70 4.81
N GLU A 71 -7.58 1.44 4.48
CA GLU A 71 -7.67 0.98 3.09
C GLU A 71 -9.13 0.86 2.64
N SER A 72 -9.37 1.27 1.41
CA SER A 72 -10.64 1.16 0.71
C SER A 72 -10.41 0.60 -0.70
N THR A 73 -11.39 0.79 -1.59
CA THR A 73 -11.25 0.45 -3.00
C THR A 73 -11.50 1.68 -3.84
N PHE A 74 -11.00 1.67 -5.08
CA PHE A 74 -11.30 2.72 -6.05
C PHE A 74 -12.82 2.94 -6.23
N GLN A 75 -13.60 1.86 -6.19
CA GLN A 75 -15.05 1.88 -6.40
C GLN A 75 -15.83 2.31 -5.15
N SER A 76 -15.31 2.04 -3.95
CA SER A 76 -15.94 2.37 -2.66
C SER A 76 -14.97 3.14 -1.77
N PRO A 77 -14.69 4.43 -2.09
CA PRO A 77 -13.58 5.19 -1.53
C PRO A 77 -13.68 5.46 -0.02
N CYS A 78 -14.90 5.65 0.49
CA CYS A 78 -15.15 5.95 1.91
C CYS A 78 -15.68 4.73 2.69
N THR A 79 -15.36 3.52 2.24
CA THR A 79 -15.74 2.27 2.90
C THR A 79 -14.50 1.41 3.10
N LYS A 80 -14.30 0.95 4.34
CA LYS A 80 -13.18 0.07 4.69
C LYS A 80 -13.23 -1.19 3.82
N LEU A 81 -12.10 -1.52 3.21
CA LEU A 81 -11.91 -2.80 2.52
C LEU A 81 -11.89 -3.94 3.55
N PHE A 82 -12.82 -4.89 3.43
CA PHE A 82 -12.83 -6.06 4.31
C PHE A 82 -11.59 -6.93 4.10
N GLY A 83 -10.97 -7.38 5.20
CA GLY A 83 -9.75 -8.21 5.15
C GLY A 83 -8.47 -7.45 4.78
N THR A 84 -8.51 -6.11 4.70
CA THR A 84 -7.30 -5.29 4.57
C THR A 84 -6.35 -5.48 5.75
N ASP A 85 -5.05 -5.37 5.48
CA ASP A 85 -4.00 -5.30 6.48
C ASP A 85 -3.71 -3.87 6.99
N ILE A 86 -4.37 -2.84 6.41
CA ILE A 86 -4.21 -1.43 6.82
C ILE A 86 -5.53 -0.83 7.27
N ASP A 87 -5.65 -0.66 8.58
CA ASP A 87 -6.56 0.29 9.21
C ASP A 87 -5.91 0.75 10.52
N THR A 88 -5.46 2.00 10.58
CA THR A 88 -4.78 2.51 11.79
C THR A 88 -5.73 2.77 12.95
N ASP A 89 -7.04 2.70 12.71
CA ASP A 89 -8.05 3.25 13.61
C ASP A 89 -7.73 4.71 14.00
N PHE A 90 -8.33 5.18 15.08
CA PHE A 90 -8.12 6.52 15.64
C PHE A 90 -7.07 6.49 16.76
N ASN A 91 -6.01 5.70 16.58
CA ASN A 91 -4.99 5.44 17.62
C ASN A 91 -3.85 6.48 17.63
N ASN A 92 -3.86 7.46 16.72
CA ASN A 92 -2.77 8.41 16.52
C ASN A 92 -3.18 9.90 16.69
N PRO A 93 -3.93 10.29 17.75
CA PRO A 93 -4.33 11.68 17.92
C PRO A 93 -3.14 12.57 18.30
N ASN A 94 -2.94 13.68 17.59
CA ASN A 94 -1.82 14.61 17.79
C ASN A 94 -2.28 16.08 17.81
N PRO A 95 -3.09 16.49 18.82
CA PRO A 95 -3.66 17.83 18.88
C PRO A 95 -2.62 18.96 18.99
N SER A 96 -1.41 18.65 19.47
CA SER A 96 -0.28 19.60 19.57
C SER A 96 0.57 19.67 18.30
N ASP A 97 0.22 18.92 17.25
CA ASP A 97 0.92 18.86 15.96
C ASP A 97 2.44 18.61 16.07
N ILE A 98 2.83 17.69 16.95
CA ILE A 98 4.23 17.34 17.20
C ILE A 98 4.72 16.36 16.12
N PRO A 99 5.77 16.68 15.35
CA PRO A 99 6.36 15.75 14.38
C PRO A 99 6.74 14.40 14.96
N ASN A 100 6.36 13.33 14.25
CA ASN A 100 6.71 11.95 14.56
C ASN A 100 6.29 11.49 15.96
N LEU A 101 5.26 12.10 16.55
CA LEU A 101 4.73 11.69 17.86
C LEU A 101 4.14 10.27 17.80
N HIS A 102 3.49 9.94 16.68
CA HIS A 102 2.87 8.65 16.42
C HIS A 102 3.34 8.11 15.06
N PRO A 103 4.58 7.60 14.98
CA PRO A 103 5.12 7.09 13.73
C PRO A 103 4.40 5.79 13.35
N PHE A 104 3.85 5.74 12.13
CA PHE A 104 3.31 4.52 11.57
C PHE A 104 4.05 4.19 10.28
N ASP A 105 4.75 3.08 10.25
CA ASP A 105 5.46 2.66 9.06
C ASP A 105 4.82 1.42 8.44
N TYR A 106 4.64 1.45 7.14
CA TYR A 106 4.07 0.33 6.40
C TYR A 106 4.96 -0.08 5.23
N THR A 107 5.16 -1.39 5.06
CA THR A 107 5.93 -1.97 3.96
C THR A 107 4.98 -2.52 2.90
N PHE A 108 5.04 -1.96 1.69
CA PHE A 108 4.20 -2.40 0.58
C PHE A 108 4.70 -3.71 -0.01
N ALA A 109 3.87 -4.76 0.03
CA ALA A 109 4.23 -6.08 -0.47
C ALA A 109 4.24 -6.20 -2.00
N SER A 110 3.73 -5.19 -2.72
CA SER A 110 3.70 -5.15 -4.19
C SER A 110 3.66 -3.72 -4.72
N ASN A 111 3.89 -3.55 -6.01
CA ASN A 111 3.73 -2.30 -6.74
C ASN A 111 2.30 -2.08 -7.30
N LYS A 112 1.29 -2.78 -6.76
CA LYS A 112 -0.09 -2.65 -7.22
C LYS A 112 -0.75 -1.37 -6.69
N PRO A 113 -1.76 -0.83 -7.41
CA PRO A 113 -2.60 0.26 -6.91
C PRO A 113 -3.24 -0.08 -5.56
N ARG A 114 -3.19 0.85 -4.61
CA ARG A 114 -3.97 0.79 -3.36
C ARG A 114 -4.54 2.15 -3.02
N PHE A 115 -5.68 2.15 -2.33
CA PHE A 115 -6.54 3.29 -2.13
C PHE A 115 -6.87 3.42 -0.65
N PHE A 116 -6.76 4.62 -0.10
CA PHE A 116 -6.88 4.88 1.32
C PHE A 116 -7.70 6.13 1.57
N TYR A 117 -8.29 6.20 2.76
CA TYR A 117 -9.06 7.35 3.20
C TYR A 117 -8.93 7.56 4.70
N CYS A 118 -9.27 8.78 5.14
CA CYS A 118 -9.52 9.06 6.55
C CYS A 118 -11.00 8.79 6.88
N LYS A 119 -11.24 7.91 7.86
CA LYS A 119 -12.60 7.50 8.26
C LYS A 119 -13.26 8.42 9.28
N GLN A 120 -12.62 9.53 9.65
CA GLN A 120 -13.20 10.54 10.53
C GLN A 120 -14.52 11.07 9.96
N GLY A 121 -15.55 11.09 10.80
CA GLY A 121 -16.91 11.52 10.41
C GLY A 121 -17.59 10.59 9.39
N ALA A 122 -17.18 9.32 9.25
CA ALA A 122 -17.86 8.38 8.35
C ALA A 122 -19.37 8.30 8.65
N GLY A 123 -20.20 8.35 7.59
CA GLY A 123 -21.66 8.36 7.70
C GLY A 123 -22.28 9.70 8.14
N THR A 124 -21.48 10.78 8.23
CA THR A 124 -21.98 12.11 8.62
C THR A 124 -21.62 13.18 7.59
N SER A 125 -22.25 14.36 7.72
CA SER A 125 -21.96 15.54 6.90
C SER A 125 -20.50 16.00 7.03
N ASP A 126 -19.85 15.66 8.14
CA ASP A 126 -18.48 16.08 8.47
C ASP A 126 -17.43 15.05 8.03
N SER A 127 -17.81 14.09 7.19
CA SER A 127 -16.90 13.05 6.70
C SER A 127 -15.68 13.64 5.99
N HIS A 128 -14.50 13.32 6.50
CA HIS A 128 -13.22 13.72 5.92
C HIS A 128 -13.05 13.15 4.51
N CYS A 129 -13.33 11.86 4.31
CA CYS A 129 -13.29 11.25 2.99
C CYS A 129 -14.23 11.92 1.97
N ARG A 130 -15.45 12.29 2.38
CA ARG A 130 -16.39 13.02 1.52
C ARG A 130 -15.99 14.48 1.26
N ARG A 131 -14.97 14.97 1.97
CA ARG A 131 -14.29 16.25 1.68
C ARG A 131 -13.03 16.07 0.81
N GLY A 132 -12.79 14.86 0.31
CA GLY A 132 -11.67 14.54 -0.58
C GLY A 132 -10.39 14.13 0.15
N GLU A 133 -10.47 13.80 1.45
CA GLU A 133 -9.35 13.31 2.25
C GLU A 133 -9.04 11.85 1.95
N VAL A 134 -8.32 11.65 0.85
CA VAL A 134 -7.94 10.34 0.33
C VAL A 134 -6.47 10.30 -0.10
N PHE A 135 -5.90 9.09 -0.08
CA PHE A 135 -4.53 8.81 -0.47
C PHE A 135 -4.48 7.61 -1.40
N ALA A 136 -3.55 7.60 -2.36
CA ALA A 136 -3.36 6.44 -3.24
C ALA A 136 -1.87 6.15 -3.47
N VAL A 137 -1.56 4.89 -3.72
CA VAL A 137 -0.22 4.46 -4.16
C VAL A 137 -0.29 3.80 -5.51
N ASN A 138 0.76 3.95 -6.32
CA ASN A 138 0.94 3.27 -7.59
C ASN A 138 -0.19 3.50 -8.61
N VAL A 139 -0.75 4.72 -8.62
CA VAL A 139 -1.71 5.18 -9.64
C VAL A 139 -1.17 6.40 -10.36
N ASP A 140 -1.76 6.79 -11.48
CA ASP A 140 -1.45 8.06 -12.12
C ASP A 140 -2.31 9.21 -11.55
N GLN A 141 -1.98 10.46 -11.93
CA GLN A 141 -2.67 11.65 -11.44
C GLN A 141 -4.16 11.66 -11.84
N ALA A 142 -4.50 11.13 -13.02
CA ALA A 142 -5.87 11.09 -13.51
C ALA A 142 -6.73 10.12 -12.67
N THR A 143 -6.19 8.95 -12.34
CA THR A 143 -6.81 7.95 -11.49
C THR A 143 -6.97 8.47 -10.07
N PHE A 144 -5.97 9.17 -9.51
CA PHE A 144 -6.11 9.80 -8.21
C PHE A 144 -7.20 10.88 -8.21
N ALA A 145 -7.25 11.75 -9.23
CA ALA A 145 -8.28 12.78 -9.33
C ALA A 145 -9.70 12.18 -9.43
N GLU A 146 -9.85 11.07 -10.16
CA GLU A 146 -11.10 10.31 -10.22
C GLU A 146 -11.46 9.68 -8.86
N PHE A 147 -10.49 9.07 -8.17
CA PHE A 147 -10.69 8.51 -6.84
C PHE A 147 -11.18 9.57 -5.84
N GLN A 148 -10.55 10.74 -5.84
CA GLN A 148 -10.97 11.86 -5.01
C GLN A 148 -12.38 12.36 -5.36
N ARG A 149 -12.73 12.45 -6.65
CA ARG A 149 -14.09 12.82 -7.08
C ARG A 149 -15.14 11.82 -6.62
N ARG A 150 -14.81 10.52 -6.66
CA ARG A 150 -15.67 9.45 -6.12
C ARG A 150 -15.87 9.60 -4.62
N ALA A 151 -14.79 9.89 -3.89
CA ALA A 151 -14.86 10.11 -2.44
C ALA A 151 -15.84 11.23 -2.10
N MET A 152 -15.71 12.39 -2.76
CA MET A 152 -16.58 13.55 -2.57
C MET A 152 -18.04 13.35 -3.00
N SER A 153 -18.30 12.36 -3.85
CA SER A 153 -19.66 12.01 -4.30
C SER A 153 -20.27 10.82 -3.55
N THR A 154 -19.59 10.29 -2.54
CA THR A 154 -20.14 9.19 -1.73
C THR A 154 -21.41 9.67 -1.01
N PRO A 155 -22.53 8.92 -1.11
CA PRO A 155 -23.76 9.23 -0.38
C PRO A 155 -23.56 9.24 1.14
N LEU A 156 -24.42 9.98 1.84
CA LEU A 156 -24.57 9.90 3.29
C LEU A 156 -25.34 8.64 3.70
#